data_AF-A0A832TB97-F1
#
_entry.id   AF-A0A832TB97-F1
#
_cell.length_a   1.000
_cell.length_b   1.000
_cell.length_c   1.000
_cell.angle_alpha   90.00
_cell.angle_beta   90.00
_cell.angle_gamma   90.00
#
_symmetry.space_group_name_H-M   'P 1'
#
loop_
_entity.id
_entity.type
_entity.pdbx_description
1 polymer ?
#
loop_
_entity_poly.entity_id
_entity_poly.type
_entity_poly.pdbx_seq_one_letter_code
_entity_poly.pdbx_strand_id
1 'polypeptide(L)' 'MTIVKIKEKFFLLNEDGVIELKEDIKKIDVLVVHTVNEEEIIKAKENGYKLFECKDDVKECINKIYNILFTRKKSCKFA' A
#
# COMPACT_ATOMS: atom_id res chain seq x y z
N MET A 1 -1.34 8.11 -8.14
CA MET A 1 -2.08 6.84 -8.26
C MET A 1 -1.17 5.69 -7.86
N THR A 2 -1.61 4.86 -6.90
CA THR A 2 -0.81 3.74 -6.38
C THR A 2 -1.69 2.50 -6.25
N ILE A 3 -1.20 1.36 -6.74
CA ILE A 3 -1.92 0.08 -6.67
C ILE A 3 -1.46 -0.71 -5.46
N VAL A 4 -2.40 -0.98 -4.56
CA VAL A 4 -2.17 -1.71 -3.32
C VAL A 4 -2.94 -3.01 -3.35
N LYS A 5 -2.23 -4.12 -3.17
CA LYS A 5 -2.86 -5.45 -3.03
C LYS A 5 -3.02 -5.79 -1.56
N ILE A 6 -4.24 -6.10 -1.15
CA ILE A 6 -4.56 -6.59 0.20
C ILE A 6 -5.31 -7.90 0.05
N LYS A 7 -4.70 -8.99 0.53
CA LYS A 7 -5.20 -10.36 0.29
C LYS A 7 -5.35 -10.60 -1.23
N GLU A 8 -6.57 -10.90 -1.69
CA GLU A 8 -6.89 -11.16 -3.10
C GLU A 8 -7.50 -9.96 -3.83
N LYS A 9 -7.55 -8.78 -3.18
CA LYS A 9 -8.19 -7.58 -3.72
C LYS A 9 -7.14 -6.52 -4.08
N PHE A 10 -7.34 -5.84 -5.21
CA PHE A 10 -6.52 -4.70 -5.61
C PHE A 10 -7.27 -3.40 -5.36
N PHE A 11 -6.60 -2.47 -4.69
CA PHE A 11 -7.11 -1.15 -4.37
C PHE A 11 -6.27 -0.12 -5.10
N LEU A 12 -6.94 0.77 -5.82
CA LEU A 12 -6.32 1.90 -6.46
C LEU A 12 -6.50 3.12 -5.58
N LEU A 13 -5.41 3.65 -5.05
CA LEU A 13 -5.45 4.88 -4.27
C LEU A 13 -5.03 6.07 -5.14
N ASN A 14 -5.93 7.03 -5.27
CA ASN A 14 -5.71 8.30 -5.94
C ASN A 14 -5.43 9.41 -4.92
N GLU A 15 -4.65 10.42 -5.32
CA GLU A 15 -4.29 11.55 -4.45
C GLU A 15 -5.52 12.35 -4.00
N ASP A 16 -6.59 12.34 -4.80
CA ASP A 16 -7.86 13.02 -4.53
C ASP A 16 -8.72 12.34 -3.44
N GLY A 17 -8.24 11.24 -2.85
CA GLY A 17 -8.95 10.50 -1.80
C GLY A 17 -9.91 9.43 -2.31
N VAL A 18 -10.00 9.27 -3.64
CA VAL A 18 -10.80 8.20 -4.25
C VAL A 18 -10.04 6.88 -4.15
N ILE A 19 -10.73 5.85 -3.64
CA ILE A 19 -10.24 4.47 -3.56
C ILE A 19 -11.12 3.59 -4.45
N GLU A 20 -10.55 3.02 -5.51
CA GLU A 20 -11.28 2.09 -6.39
C GLU A 20 -10.87 0.65 -6.12
N LEU A 21 -11.84 -0.27 -6.12
CA LEU A 21 -11.56 -1.71 -6.13
C LEU A 21 -11.42 -2.20 -7.58
N LYS A 22 -10.37 -2.96 -7.86
CA LYS A 22 -10.13 -3.60 -9.16
C LYS A 22 -9.84 -5.08 -8.96
N GLU A 23 -10.31 -5.90 -9.89
CA GLU A 23 -10.14 -7.36 -9.84
C GLU A 23 -9.00 -7.84 -10.75
N ASP A 24 -8.73 -7.12 -11.86
CA ASP A 24 -7.73 -7.51 -12.85
C ASP A 24 -6.64 -6.44 -12.98
N ILE A 25 -5.63 -6.50 -12.10
CA ILE A 25 -4.42 -5.68 -12.22
C ILE A 25 -3.18 -6.56 -12.17
N LYS A 26 -2.35 -6.44 -13.21
CA LYS A 26 -1.09 -7.21 -13.34
C LYS A 26 0.12 -6.59 -12.63
N LYS A 27 0.03 -5.33 -12.18
CA LYS A 27 1.13 -4.60 -11.55
C LYS A 27 0.75 -4.17 -10.14
N ILE A 28 1.57 -4.54 -9.16
CA ILE A 28 1.39 -4.19 -7.74
C ILE A 28 2.49 -3.18 -7.39
N ASP A 29 2.13 -2.05 -6.78
CA ASP A 29 3.13 -1.11 -6.25
C ASP A 29 3.42 -1.40 -4.76
N VAL A 30 2.38 -1.78 -4.00
CA VAL A 30 2.49 -2.15 -2.58
C VAL A 30 1.68 -3.41 -2.30
N LEU A 31 2.30 -4.40 -1.66
CA LEU A 31 1.66 -5.59 -1.14
C LEU A 31 1.49 -5.47 0.38
N VAL A 32 0.27 -5.66 0.86
CA VAL A 32 -0.06 -5.65 2.28
C VAL A 32 -0.13 -7.07 2.81
N VAL A 33 0.72 -7.36 3.78
CA VAL A 33 0.82 -8.67 4.43
C VAL A 33 0.54 -8.54 5.92
N HIS A 34 0.04 -9.60 6.55
CA HIS A 34 -0.21 -9.61 7.99
C HIS A 34 1.09 -9.67 8.80
N THR A 35 2.06 -10.42 8.29
CA THR A 35 3.38 -10.60 8.86
C THR A 35 4.41 -10.57 7.74
N VAL A 36 5.48 -9.81 7.91
CA VAL A 36 6.58 -9.81 6.94
C VAL A 36 7.54 -10.95 7.25
N ASN A 37 7.68 -11.88 6.30
CA ASN A 37 8.63 -12.99 6.36
C ASN A 37 9.74 -12.81 5.31
N GLU A 38 10.86 -13.52 5.47
CA GLU A 38 11.99 -13.46 4.53
C GLU A 38 11.58 -13.82 3.10
N GLU A 39 10.74 -14.83 2.93
CA GLU A 39 10.20 -15.22 1.62
C GLU A 39 9.42 -14.09 0.95
N GLU A 40 8.62 -13.35 1.71
CA GLU A 40 7.84 -12.23 1.17
C GLU A 40 8.77 -11.08 0.76
N ILE A 41 9.83 -10.82 1.55
CA ILE A 41 10.85 -9.81 1.23
C ILE A 41 11.56 -10.15 -0.08
N ILE A 42 11.96 -11.42 -0.26
CA ILE A 42 12.62 -11.88 -1.48
C ILE A 42 11.69 -11.70 -2.68
N LYS A 43 10.44 -12.18 -2.58
CA LYS A 43 9.43 -12.02 -3.64
C LYS A 43 9.19 -10.55 -3.97
N ALA A 44 9.10 -9.69 -2.98
CA ALA A 44 8.91 -8.25 -3.17
C ALA A 44 10.07 -7.62 -3.93
N LYS A 45 11.30 -8.02 -3.61
CA LYS A 45 12.50 -7.57 -4.30
C LYS A 45 12.56 -8.06 -5.75
N GLU A 46 12.21 -9.31 -6.01
CA GLU A 46 12.20 -9.89 -7.36
C GLU A 46 11.13 -9.25 -8.26
N ASN A 47 9.95 -8.95 -7.69
CA ASN A 47 8.84 -8.37 -8.44
C ASN A 47 8.81 -6.84 -8.43
N GLY A 48 9.69 -6.19 -7.65
CA GLY A 48 9.83 -4.73 -7.61
C GLY A 48 8.69 -3.99 -6.92
N TYR A 49 7.94 -4.62 -6.00
CA TYR A 49 6.89 -3.98 -5.22
C TYR A 49 7.32 -3.76 -3.77
N LYS A 50 6.66 -2.82 -3.08
CA LYS A 50 6.91 -2.53 -1.66
C LYS A 50 6.08 -3.45 -0.77
N LEU A 51 6.59 -3.81 0.40
CA LEU A 51 5.82 -4.52 1.42
C LEU A 51 5.33 -3.56 2.49
N PHE A 52 4.14 -3.84 2.99
CA PHE A 52 3.57 -3.16 4.15
C PHE A 52 2.96 -4.19 5.10
N GLU A 53 3.44 -4.22 6.35
CA GLU A 53 2.84 -5.06 7.38
C GLU A 53 1.60 -4.37 7.96
N CYS A 54 0.46 -5.05 7.97
CA CYS A 54 -0.74 -4.57 8.63
C CYS A 54 -1.58 -5.70 9.21
N LYS A 55 -1.84 -5.62 10.52
CA LYS A 55 -2.57 -6.64 11.29
C LYS A 55 -4.04 -6.30 11.52
N ASP A 56 -4.44 -5.09 11.15
CA ASP A 56 -5.79 -4.57 11.32
C ASP A 56 -6.73 -5.01 10.18
N ASP A 57 -7.98 -4.56 10.25
CA ASP A 57 -8.95 -4.73 9.18
C ASP A 57 -8.51 -4.06 7.87
N VAL A 58 -9.04 -4.57 6.76
CA VAL A 58 -8.72 -4.07 5.40
C VAL A 58 -8.90 -2.56 5.30
N LYS A 59 -9.99 -2.00 5.87
CA LYS A 59 -10.25 -0.56 5.86
C LYS A 59 -9.16 0.24 6.60
N GLU A 60 -8.74 -0.24 7.76
CA GLU A 60 -7.70 0.40 8.57
C GLU A 60 -6.35 0.33 7.89
N CYS A 61 -6.02 -0.81 7.27
CA CYS A 61 -4.78 -0.95 6.49
C CYS A 61 -4.74 0.00 5.29
N ILE A 62 -5.85 0.15 4.57
CA ILE A 62 -5.98 1.10 3.46
C ILE A 62 -5.78 2.53 3.97
N ASN A 63 -6.44 2.91 5.07
CA ASN A 63 -6.30 4.24 5.67
C ASN A 63 -4.86 4.54 6.10
N LYS A 64 -4.17 3.58 6.73
CA LYS A 64 -2.76 3.73 7.13
C LYS A 64 -1.85 3.95 5.92
N ILE A 65 -2.03 3.15 4.86
CA ILE A 65 -1.24 3.28 3.63
C ILE A 65 -1.53 4.59 2.94
N TYR A 66 -2.80 4.97 2.83
CA TYR A 66 -3.21 6.24 2.25
C TYR A 66 -2.54 7.41 2.97
N ASN A 67 -2.55 7.39 4.31
CA ASN A 67 -1.89 8.41 5.11
C ASN A 67 -0.37 8.43 4.89
N ILE A 68 0.29 7.29 4.79
CA ILE A 68 1.74 7.22 4.55
C ILE A 68 2.10 7.75 3.16
N LEU A 69 1.30 7.43 2.15
CA LEU A 69 1.56 7.81 0.76
C LEU A 69 1.22 9.28 0.46
N PHE A 70 0.10 9.78 1.00
CA PHE A 70 -0.50 11.04 0.56
C PHE A 70 -0.61 12.10 1.64
N THR A 71 -0.35 11.78 2.91
CA THR A 71 -0.20 12.84 3.91
C THR A 71 1.07 13.60 3.58
N ARG A 72 0.91 14.79 2.99
CA ARG A 72 1.99 15.77 2.88
C ARG A 72 2.61 15.91 4.26
N LYS A 73 3.85 15.45 4.43
CA LYS A 73 4.66 15.84 5.58
C LYS A 73 4.56 17.36 5.63
N LYS A 74 4.10 17.93 6.75
CA LYS A 74 4.31 19.35 7.03
C LYS A 74 5.82 19.55 6.83
N SER A 75 6.22 20.18 5.74
CA SER A 75 7.59 20.57 5.54
C SER A 75 7.98 21.33 6.81
N CYS A 76 8.99 20.85 7.52
CA CYS A 76 9.53 21.58 8.66
C CYS A 76 9.98 22.93 8.10
N LYS A 77 9.17 23.97 8.28
CA LYS A 77 9.65 25.34 8.24
C LYS A 77 10.61 25.42 9.42
N PHE A 78 11.90 25.31 9.15
CA PHE A 78 12.91 25.87 10.04
C PHE A 78 12.67 27.38 9.97
N ALA A 79 11.88 27.87 10.93
CA ALA A 79 11.73 29.29 11.22
C ALA A 79 12.82 29.70 12.21
#